data_AF-A0A6P7SKR7-F1
#
_entry.id   AF-A0A6P7SKR7-F1
#
_cell.length_a   1.000
_cell.length_b   1.000
_cell.length_c   1.000
_cell.angle_alpha   90.00
_cell.angle_beta   90.00
_cell.angle_gamma   90.00
#
_symmetry.space_group_name_H-M   'P 1'
#
loop_
_entity.id
_entity.type
_entity.pdbx_description
1 polymer ?
#
loop_
_entity_poly.entity_id
_entity_poly.type
_entity_poly.pdbx_seq_one_letter_code
_entity_poly.pdbx_strand_id
1 'polypeptide(L)'
;MDCRLIALVSVCLFLLTSPALSAPAADARSHLEQSKDVPLSKRPKYMDTRDPQDIFKDLVYLTLQQLVSEGKVTPDVMTGADIGVPGKRGHQGLCLRRTASQRFIAYPCWQSGSK
;
A
#
# COMPACT_ATOMS: atom_id res chain seq x y z
N MET A 1 -28.26 -1.23 32.81
CA MET A 1 -27.01 -1.37 32.05
C MET A 1 -26.25 -0.08 32.23
N ASP A 2 -25.18 -0.13 33.03
CA ASP A 2 -24.57 1.07 33.59
C ASP A 2 -23.83 1.86 32.51
N CYS A 3 -24.17 3.14 32.35
CA CYS A 3 -23.55 4.04 31.36
C CYS A 3 -22.02 4.07 31.47
N ARG A 4 -21.46 3.73 32.64
CA ARG A 4 -20.02 3.58 32.88
C ARG A 4 -19.40 2.40 32.12
N LEU A 5 -20.13 1.29 31.98
CA LEU A 5 -19.67 0.12 31.25
C LEU A 5 -19.65 0.39 29.73
N ILE A 6 -20.66 1.11 29.23
CA ILE A 6 -20.75 1.52 27.83
C ILE A 6 -19.63 2.51 27.48
N ALA A 7 -19.35 3.46 28.38
CA ALA A 7 -18.25 4.42 28.20
C ALA A 7 -16.88 3.71 28.13
N LEU A 8 -16.61 2.76 29.03
CA LEU A 8 -15.36 1.99 29.04
C LEU A 8 -15.17 1.17 27.76
N VAL A 9 -16.21 0.49 27.28
CA VAL A 9 -16.15 -0.30 26.04
C VAL A 9 -15.90 0.58 24.82
N SER A 10 -16.52 1.77 24.76
CA SER A 10 -16.30 2.71 23.65
C SER A 10 -14.87 3.25 23.60
N VAL A 11 -14.29 3.59 24.76
CA VAL A 11 -12.91 4.11 24.84
C VAL A 11 -11.90 3.03 24.44
N CYS A 12 -12.12 1.78 24.86
CA CYS A 12 -11.28 0.65 24.45
C CYS A 12 -11.34 0.39 22.93
N LEU A 13 -12.52 0.50 22.32
CA LEU A 13 -12.68 0.38 20.86
C LEU A 13 -11.95 1.50 20.10
N PHE A 14 -12.02 2.75 20.58
CA PHE A 14 -11.30 3.85 19.95
C PHE A 14 -9.77 3.70 20.06
N LEU A 15 -9.27 3.24 21.22
CA LEU A 15 -7.83 3.01 21.42
C LEU A 15 -7.28 1.92 20.49
N LEU A 16 -8.06 0.85 20.22
CA LEU A 16 -7.64 -0.25 19.34
C LEU A 16 -7.63 0.10 17.84
N THR A 17 -8.38 1.13 17.43
CA THR A 17 -8.44 1.56 16.01
C THR A 17 -7.40 2.62 15.64
N SER A 18 -6.83 3.32 16.63
CA SER A 18 -5.82 4.36 16.40
C SER A 18 -4.48 3.91 15.77
N PRO A 19 -3.94 2.69 15.99
CA PRO A 19 -2.67 2.30 15.38
C PRO A 19 -2.80 1.92 13.89
N ALA A 20 -4.00 1.69 13.37
CA ALA A 20 -4.20 1.30 11.96
C ALA A 20 -3.88 2.43 10.97
N LEU A 21 -3.89 3.69 11.42
CA LEU A 21 -3.62 4.86 10.57
C LEU A 21 -2.13 5.31 10.60
N SER A 22 -1.31 4.67 11.43
CA SER A 22 0.13 4.96 11.58
C SER A 22 1.02 4.13 10.64
N ALA A 23 0.44 3.23 9.84
CA ALA A 23 1.21 2.46 8.89
C ALA A 23 1.71 3.38 7.75
N PRO A 24 3.03 3.58 7.57
CA PRO A 24 3.56 4.33 6.44
C PRO A 24 3.39 3.46 5.19
N ALA A 25 2.25 3.60 4.50
CA ALA A 25 1.96 2.86 3.28
C ALA A 25 2.78 3.34 2.06
N ALA A 26 3.57 4.41 2.20
CA ALA A 26 4.22 5.10 1.08
C ALA A 26 5.56 4.50 0.65
N ASP A 27 6.33 3.87 1.54
CA ASP A 27 7.71 3.43 1.25
C ASP A 27 7.90 1.91 1.09
N ALA A 28 6.85 1.13 1.31
CA ALA A 28 6.93 -0.33 1.15
C ALA A 28 7.11 -0.75 -0.33
N ARG A 29 6.72 0.10 -1.29
CA ARG A 29 6.78 -0.23 -2.73
C ARG A 29 8.14 0.08 -3.37
N SER A 30 8.84 1.13 -2.93
CA SER A 30 10.16 1.53 -3.45
C SER A 30 11.25 0.50 -3.12
N HIS A 31 11.22 -0.04 -1.90
CA HIS A 31 12.14 -1.11 -1.46
C HIS A 31 11.88 -2.47 -2.13
N LEU A 32 10.65 -2.72 -2.59
CA LEU A 32 10.26 -3.99 -3.21
C LEU A 32 10.81 -4.12 -4.65
N GLU A 33 10.85 -3.01 -5.39
CA GLU A 33 11.37 -2.96 -6.76
C GLU A 33 12.90 -3.11 -6.82
N GLN A 34 13.64 -2.48 -5.91
CA GLN A 34 15.12 -2.57 -5.88
C GLN A 34 15.65 -3.98 -5.57
N SER A 35 14.82 -4.84 -4.99
CA SER A 35 15.18 -6.23 -4.68
C SER A 35 15.06 -7.20 -5.86
N LYS A 36 14.48 -6.77 -6.99
CA LYS A 36 14.29 -7.63 -8.17
C LYS A 36 15.57 -7.82 -9.01
N ASP A 37 16.53 -6.89 -8.92
CA ASP A 37 17.72 -6.88 -9.77
C ASP A 37 18.95 -7.62 -9.19
N VAL A 38 18.85 -8.18 -7.99
CA VAL A 38 19.93 -9.00 -7.42
C VAL A 38 19.75 -10.45 -7.88
N PRO A 39 20.72 -11.04 -8.61
CA PRO A 39 20.63 -12.43 -9.02
C PRO A 39 20.48 -13.34 -7.79
N LEU A 40 19.51 -14.25 -7.84
CA LEU A 40 19.15 -15.20 -6.77
C LEU A 40 20.35 -15.97 -6.20
N SER A 41 21.35 -16.24 -7.04
CA SER A 41 22.59 -16.94 -6.67
C SER A 41 23.52 -16.16 -5.74
N LYS A 42 23.33 -14.84 -5.60
CA LYS A 42 24.19 -13.95 -4.79
C LYS A 42 23.53 -13.48 -3.49
N ARG A 43 22.26 -13.86 -3.25
CA ARG A 43 21.53 -13.47 -2.04
C ARG A 43 21.91 -14.37 -0.86
N PRO A 44 22.23 -13.81 0.32
CA PRO A 44 22.51 -14.62 1.50
C PRO A 44 21.26 -15.43 1.91
N LYS A 45 21.42 -16.74 2.14
CA LYS A 45 20.31 -17.68 2.44
C LYS A 45 19.46 -17.28 3.65
N TYR A 46 20.02 -16.54 4.61
CA TYR A 46 19.29 -16.03 5.78
C TYR A 46 18.37 -14.83 5.48
N MET A 47 18.42 -14.26 4.27
CA MET A 47 17.55 -13.19 3.79
C MET A 47 16.40 -13.70 2.91
N ASP A 48 16.27 -15.01 2.71
CA ASP A 48 15.13 -15.61 2.01
C ASP A 48 13.93 -15.75 2.94
N THR A 49 13.18 -14.68 3.07
CA THR A 49 11.86 -14.64 3.74
C THR A 49 10.73 -14.87 2.74
N ARG A 50 10.97 -15.65 1.67
CA ARG A 50 9.98 -15.88 0.59
C ARG A 50 8.95 -16.97 0.91
N ASP A 51 9.24 -17.89 1.83
CA ASP A 51 8.28 -18.93 2.25
C ASP A 51 6.90 -18.41 2.70
N PRO A 52 6.75 -17.30 3.47
CA PRO A 52 5.42 -16.78 3.82
C PRO A 52 4.68 -16.12 2.66
N GLN A 53 5.38 -15.66 1.60
CA GLN A 53 4.71 -15.04 0.45
C GLN A 53 3.94 -16.04 -0.39
N ASP A 54 4.45 -17.26 -0.52
CA ASP A 54 3.80 -18.29 -1.32
C ASP A 54 2.55 -18.82 -0.62
N ILE A 55 2.60 -19.03 0.70
CA ILE A 55 1.43 -19.37 1.53
C ILE A 55 0.35 -18.26 1.45
N PHE A 56 0.77 -17.00 1.47
CA PHE A 56 -0.15 -15.87 1.36
C PHE A 56 -0.81 -15.79 -0.02
N LYS A 57 -0.06 -16.04 -1.11
CA LYS A 57 -0.61 -16.09 -2.47
C LYS A 57 -1.68 -17.17 -2.60
N ASP A 58 -1.44 -18.35 -2.04
CA ASP A 58 -2.41 -19.45 -2.08
C ASP A 58 -3.70 -19.08 -1.33
N LEU A 59 -3.58 -18.45 -0.15
CA LEU A 59 -4.73 -17.93 0.59
C LEU A 59 -5.52 -16.88 -0.20
N VAL A 60 -4.84 -15.93 -0.83
CA VAL A 60 -5.48 -14.90 -1.67
C VAL A 60 -6.16 -15.53 -2.88
N TYR A 61 -5.53 -16.52 -3.51
CA TYR A 61 -6.12 -17.23 -4.65
C TYR A 61 -7.39 -17.98 -4.25
N LEU A 62 -7.38 -18.71 -3.14
CA LEU A 62 -8.54 -19.46 -2.64
C LEU A 62 -9.71 -18.53 -2.28
N THR A 63 -9.41 -17.40 -1.62
CA THR A 63 -10.45 -16.42 -1.27
C THR A 63 -11.06 -15.75 -2.50
N LEU A 64 -10.26 -15.40 -3.50
CA LEU A 64 -10.77 -14.88 -4.78
C LEU A 64 -11.62 -15.93 -5.50
N GLN A 65 -11.21 -17.21 -5.48
CA GLN A 65 -11.96 -18.28 -6.11
C GLN A 65 -13.34 -18.46 -5.47
N GLN A 66 -13.41 -18.36 -4.15
CA GLN A 66 -14.67 -18.40 -3.42
C GLN A 66 -15.55 -17.17 -3.72
N LEU A 67 -14.96 -15.98 -3.83
CA LEU A 67 -15.72 -14.77 -4.17
C LEU A 67 -16.28 -14.80 -5.59
N VAL A 68 -15.57 -15.43 -6.53
CA VAL A 68 -16.06 -15.67 -7.89
C VAL A 68 -17.18 -16.71 -7.90
N SER A 69 -17.06 -17.80 -7.12
CA SER A 69 -18.11 -18.82 -7.04
C SER A 69 -19.39 -18.31 -6.37
N GLU A 70 -19.26 -17.37 -5.43
CA GLU A 70 -20.39 -16.63 -4.82
C GLU A 70 -20.99 -15.56 -5.75
N GLY A 71 -20.43 -15.35 -6.94
CA GLY A 71 -20.91 -14.35 -7.91
C GLY A 71 -20.69 -12.90 -7.49
N LYS A 72 -19.85 -12.65 -6.46
CA LYS A 72 -19.55 -11.30 -5.96
C LYS A 72 -18.48 -10.58 -6.77
N VAL A 73 -17.67 -11.33 -7.52
CA VAL A 73 -16.53 -10.82 -8.31
C VAL A 73 -16.61 -11.37 -9.73
N THR A 74 -16.32 -10.52 -10.72
CA THR A 74 -16.26 -10.91 -12.13
C THR A 74 -15.13 -11.93 -12.36
N PRO A 75 -15.36 -12.99 -13.16
CA PRO A 75 -14.37 -14.04 -13.40
C PRO A 75 -13.11 -13.54 -14.12
N ASP A 76 -13.17 -12.35 -14.73
CA ASP A 76 -12.04 -11.68 -15.38
C ASP A 76 -10.90 -11.27 -14.43
N VAL A 77 -11.16 -11.26 -13.12
CA VAL A 77 -10.11 -11.01 -12.11
C VAL A 77 -9.13 -12.19 -12.04
N MET A 78 -9.54 -13.40 -12.42
CA MET A 78 -8.69 -14.59 -12.46
C MET A 78 -7.83 -14.69 -13.72
N THR A 79 -8.29 -14.11 -14.83
CA THR A 79 -7.62 -14.18 -16.13
C THR A 79 -6.50 -13.16 -16.26
N GLY A 80 -6.33 -12.29 -15.25
CA GLY A 80 -5.27 -11.27 -15.27
C GLY A 80 -5.41 -10.31 -16.44
N ALA A 81 -6.63 -10.14 -16.98
CA ALA A 81 -6.89 -9.24 -18.09
C ALA A 81 -6.31 -7.87 -17.77
N ASP A 82 -5.41 -7.41 -18.65
CA ASP A 82 -4.60 -6.20 -18.47
C ASP A 82 -5.49 -5.03 -18.05
N ILE A 83 -5.52 -4.75 -16.75
CA ILE A 83 -6.11 -3.53 -16.21
C ILE A 83 -5.22 -2.42 -16.74
N GLY A 84 -5.61 -1.87 -17.89
CA GLY A 84 -4.84 -0.90 -18.65
C GLY A 84 -4.20 0.11 -17.70
N VAL A 85 -2.87 0.22 -17.77
CA VAL A 85 -2.08 1.07 -16.87
C VAL A 85 -2.76 2.44 -16.81
N PRO A 86 -3.32 2.84 -15.65
CA PRO A 86 -4.04 4.09 -15.57
C PRO A 86 -3.04 5.20 -15.92
N GLY A 87 -3.36 5.97 -16.97
CA GLY A 87 -2.47 6.99 -17.53
C GLY A 87 -1.83 7.85 -16.46
N LYS A 88 -0.56 8.27 -16.68
CA LYS A 88 0.34 8.98 -15.77
C LYS A 88 -0.44 9.82 -14.75
N ARG A 89 -0.74 9.21 -13.59
CA ARG A 89 -1.41 9.90 -12.48
C ARG A 89 -0.43 10.95 -11.98
N GLY A 90 -0.91 12.17 -11.75
CA GLY A 90 -0.08 13.19 -11.11
C GLY A 90 0.48 12.66 -9.79
N HIS A 91 1.66 13.13 -9.40
CA HIS A 91 2.29 12.74 -8.14
C HIS A 91 2.52 13.97 -7.27
N GLN A 92 2.51 13.76 -5.96
CA GLN A 92 2.93 14.80 -5.03
C GLN A 92 4.45 14.96 -5.15
N GLY A 93 4.92 16.20 -5.21
CA GLY A 93 6.32 16.55 -5.30
C GLY A 93 6.62 17.83 -4.53
N LEU A 94 7.86 18.31 -4.65
CA LEU A 94 8.28 19.58 -4.07
C LEU A 94 8.39 20.63 -5.19
N CYS A 95 7.76 21.78 -4.97
CA CYS A 95 7.91 22.97 -5.80
C CYS A 95 8.70 24.02 -5.05
N LEU A 96 9.40 24.89 -5.79
CA LEU A 96 10.17 25.98 -5.21
C LEU A 96 9.39 27.29 -5.32
N ARG A 97 9.21 27.98 -4.19
CA ARG A 97 8.67 29.35 -4.16
C ARG A 97 9.80 30.32 -3.85
N ARG A 98 9.89 31.41 -4.62
CA ARG A 98 10.86 32.48 -4.38
C ARG A 98 10.33 33.42 -3.29
N THR A 99 11.16 33.72 -2.29
CA THR A 99 10.85 34.71 -1.24
C THR A 99 11.33 36.10 -1.61
N ALA A 100 10.83 37.11 -0.89
CA ALA A 100 11.30 38.50 -0.98
C ALA A 100 12.80 38.64 -0.71
N SER A 101 13.37 37.77 0.12
CA SER A 101 14.81 37.68 0.42
C SER A 101 15.64 36.92 -0.63
N GLN A 102 15.07 36.68 -1.82
CA GLN A 102 15.68 35.92 -2.93
C GLN A 102 16.05 34.46 -2.61
N ARG A 103 15.55 33.88 -1.52
CA ARG A 103 15.74 32.47 -1.18
C ARG A 103 14.63 31.63 -1.82
N PHE A 104 14.91 30.34 -2.03
CA PHE A 104 13.90 29.38 -2.48
C PHE A 104 13.43 28.53 -1.31
N ILE A 105 12.12 28.44 -1.11
CA ILE A 105 11.50 27.58 -0.12
C ILE A 105 10.78 26.45 -0.85
N ALA A 106 11.14 25.22 -0.53
CA ALA A 106 10.45 24.04 -1.02
C ALA A 106 9.10 23.89 -0.32
N TYR A 107 8.04 23.62 -1.08
CA TYR A 107 6.71 23.35 -0.54
C TYR A 107 6.07 22.17 -1.28
N PRO A 108 5.21 21.38 -0.62
CA PRO A 108 4.49 20.29 -1.27
C PRO A 108 3.57 20.83 -2.37
N CYS A 109 3.64 20.25 -3.56
CA CYS A 109 2.79 20.59 -4.69
C CYS A 109 2.37 19.33 -5.46
N TRP A 110 1.28 19.42 -6.23
CA TRP A 110 0.84 18.37 -7.13
C TRP A 110 1.46 18.56 -8.51
N GLN A 111 2.21 17.58 -9.00
CA GLN A 111 2.83 17.61 -10.32
C GLN A 111 2.01 16.74 -11.27
N SER A 112 1.46 17.32 -12.34
CA SER A 112 0.91 16.52 -13.43
C SER A 112 2.07 15.86 -14.17
N GLY A 113 1.99 14.55 -14.41
CA GLY A 113 3.00 13.82 -15.18
C GLY A 113 3.06 14.34 -16.62
N SER A 114 3.88 15.36 -16.87
CA SER A 114 4.15 15.86 -18.20
C SER A 114 4.95 14.83 -18.99
N LYS A 115 4.72 14.81 -20.30
CA LYS A 115 5.31 13.85 -21.23
C LYS A 115 6.81 14.03 -21.34
#